data_AF-A0A244ET54-F1
#
_entry.id   AF-A0A244ET54-F1
#
_cell.length_a   1.000
_cell.length_b   1.000
_cell.length_c   1.000
_cell.angle_alpha   90.00
_cell.angle_beta   90.00
_cell.angle_gamma   90.00
#
_symmetry.space_group_name_H-M   'P 1'
#
loop_
_entity.id
_entity.type
_entity.pdbx_description
1 polymer ?
#
loop_
_entity_poly.entity_id
_entity_poly.type
_entity_poly.pdbx_seq_one_letter_code
_entity_poly.pdbx_strand_id
1 'polypeptide(L)'
;MSRLEQRFAQLKTEGRAALVTFITAGDPGYDTSLKVLKGLPAAGADVIELGMPFTDPMADGVAIQLATLRALDAGQTLQKTLQMVSEFRVDDQTTPIVLMGYYNPIHRFGVEAFVAQAKEAGVDGLIIVDLPPEHDAELAAPAQASGIDFIRLTTPTTDDARLPRVLERSSGFVYYVSVAGVTGAGSATTEHVTEAIARLRRHTDLPISVGFGIRTPEQAAAIARLADGVVVGSALVDKIATAQSPEQAVDGVLTLCAALAEGVRHARIS
;
A
#
# COMPACT_ATOMS: atom_id res chain seq x y z
N MET A 1 11.37 7.02 -15.65
CA MET A 1 10.77 5.80 -15.08
C MET A 1 10.75 5.95 -13.58
N SER A 2 9.57 5.88 -12.96
CA SER A 2 9.41 5.96 -11.50
C SER A 2 10.02 4.72 -10.81
N ARG A 3 10.25 4.76 -9.48
CA ARG A 3 10.74 3.58 -8.75
C ARG A 3 9.73 2.43 -8.80
N LEU A 4 8.43 2.73 -8.81
CA LEU A 4 7.37 1.73 -8.94
C LEU A 4 7.47 1.03 -10.30
N GLU A 5 7.56 1.78 -11.40
CA GLU A 5 7.70 1.21 -12.75
C GLU A 5 8.94 0.30 -12.85
N GLN A 6 10.08 0.76 -12.33
CA GLN A 6 11.33 -0.02 -12.33
C GLN A 6 11.19 -1.30 -11.51
N ARG A 7 10.59 -1.22 -10.31
CA ARG A 7 10.41 -2.36 -9.42
C ARG A 7 9.49 -3.42 -10.05
N PHE A 8 8.33 -3.04 -10.57
CA PHE A 8 7.43 -3.98 -11.22
C PHE A 8 8.03 -4.58 -12.50
N ALA A 9 8.77 -3.80 -13.28
CA ALA A 9 9.49 -4.32 -14.44
C ALA A 9 10.54 -5.37 -14.05
N GLN A 10 11.34 -5.10 -13.01
CA GLN A 10 12.32 -6.05 -12.48
C GLN A 10 11.64 -7.34 -12.03
N LEU A 11 10.60 -7.26 -11.21
CA LEU A 11 9.89 -8.44 -10.69
C LEU A 11 9.27 -9.28 -11.80
N LYS A 12 8.77 -8.63 -12.86
CA LYS A 12 8.31 -9.31 -14.06
C LYS A 12 9.43 -10.11 -14.74
N THR A 13 10.65 -9.55 -14.82
CA THR A 13 11.82 -10.29 -15.36
C THR A 13 12.26 -11.44 -14.45
N GLU A 14 12.08 -11.31 -13.14
CA GLU A 14 12.31 -12.38 -12.15
C GLU A 14 11.20 -13.45 -12.18
N GLY A 15 10.11 -13.23 -12.91
CA GLY A 15 9.00 -14.16 -13.00
C GLY A 15 8.14 -14.25 -11.73
N ARG A 16 8.19 -13.26 -10.83
CA ARG A 16 7.45 -13.28 -9.55
C ARG A 16 6.57 -12.04 -9.36
N ALA A 17 5.61 -12.14 -8.45
CA ALA A 17 4.81 -10.99 -8.02
C ALA A 17 5.55 -10.13 -6.97
N ALA A 18 5.12 -8.88 -6.83
CA ALA A 18 5.54 -7.98 -5.77
C ALA A 18 4.88 -8.35 -4.43
N LEU A 19 5.62 -8.26 -3.33
CA LEU A 19 5.03 -8.12 -2.00
C LEU A 19 4.90 -6.62 -1.66
N VAL A 20 3.67 -6.15 -1.52
CA VAL A 20 3.36 -4.79 -1.07
C VAL A 20 2.95 -4.85 0.40
N THR A 21 3.72 -4.21 1.29
CA THR A 21 3.46 -4.23 2.73
C THR A 21 2.86 -2.93 3.20
N PHE A 22 1.85 -2.97 4.07
CA PHE A 22 1.31 -1.77 4.72
C PHE A 22 1.65 -1.74 6.21
N ILE A 23 2.09 -0.57 6.68
CA ILE A 23 2.18 -0.20 8.10
C ILE A 23 1.64 1.20 8.32
N THR A 24 1.13 1.51 9.51
CA THR A 24 0.75 2.89 9.87
C THR A 24 1.98 3.65 10.37
N ALA A 25 2.24 4.82 9.79
CA ALA A 25 3.35 5.67 10.23
C ALA A 25 3.17 6.04 11.71
N GLY A 26 4.24 5.91 12.49
CA GLY A 26 4.22 6.22 13.92
C GLY A 26 3.51 5.20 14.81
N ASP A 27 3.06 4.04 14.29
CA ASP A 27 2.53 2.94 15.12
C ASP A 27 3.66 1.98 15.55
N PRO A 28 3.85 1.68 16.85
CA PRO A 28 3.17 2.25 18.03
C PRO A 28 3.85 3.52 18.57
N GLY A 29 4.92 3.96 17.91
CA GLY A 29 5.62 5.22 18.15
C GLY A 29 6.63 5.46 17.02
N TYR A 30 7.16 6.69 16.93
CA TYR A 30 8.04 7.11 15.83
C TYR A 30 9.25 6.18 15.64
N ASP A 31 10.04 5.97 16.68
CA ASP A 31 11.30 5.22 16.60
C ASP A 31 11.08 3.75 16.22
N THR A 32 10.07 3.11 16.82
CA THR A 32 9.70 1.72 16.51
C THR A 32 9.19 1.60 15.08
N SER A 33 8.29 2.49 14.67
CA SER A 33 7.72 2.50 13.31
C SER A 33 8.81 2.74 12.26
N LEU A 34 9.78 3.63 12.54
CA LEU A 34 10.91 3.87 11.65
C LEU A 34 11.84 2.66 11.54
N LYS A 35 12.11 1.94 12.65
CA LYS A 35 12.86 0.68 12.63
C LYS A 35 12.17 -0.39 11.78
N VAL A 36 10.85 -0.53 11.92
CA VAL A 36 10.05 -1.41 11.06
C VAL A 36 10.19 -0.98 9.60
N LEU A 37 9.93 0.29 9.29
CA LEU A 37 10.01 0.84 7.94
C LEU A 37 11.35 0.55 7.26
N LYS A 38 12.46 0.80 7.96
CA LYS A 38 13.82 0.54 7.46
C LYS A 38 14.15 -0.95 7.31
N GLY A 39 13.50 -1.82 8.09
CA GLY A 39 13.74 -3.27 8.03
C GLY A 39 12.95 -4.00 6.93
N LEU A 40 11.81 -3.44 6.49
CA LEU A 40 10.92 -4.08 5.52
C LEU A 40 11.59 -4.50 4.20
N PRO A 41 12.47 -3.70 3.56
CA PRO A 41 13.15 -4.10 2.34
C PRO A 41 13.99 -5.36 2.51
N ALA A 42 14.78 -5.44 3.59
CA ALA A 42 15.62 -6.60 3.91
C ALA A 42 14.77 -7.83 4.24
N ALA A 43 13.57 -7.64 4.80
CA ALA A 43 12.58 -8.68 5.03
C ALA A 43 11.80 -9.08 3.75
N GLY A 44 12.10 -8.46 2.59
CA GLY A 44 11.54 -8.87 1.29
C GLY A 44 10.31 -8.09 0.82
N ALA A 45 9.98 -6.95 1.45
CA ALA A 45 9.00 -6.03 0.89
C ALA A 45 9.53 -5.42 -0.42
N ASP A 46 8.72 -5.49 -1.49
CA ASP A 46 9.06 -4.92 -2.79
C ASP A 46 8.54 -3.49 -2.93
N VAL A 47 7.42 -3.18 -2.30
CA VAL A 47 6.80 -1.85 -2.21
C VAL A 47 6.28 -1.68 -0.78
N ILE A 48 6.43 -0.49 -0.21
CA ILE A 48 5.95 -0.19 1.13
C ILE A 48 4.86 0.87 1.04
N GLU A 49 3.65 0.51 1.47
CA GLU A 49 2.57 1.43 1.77
C GLU A 49 2.72 1.94 3.20
N LEU A 50 2.81 3.26 3.35
CA LEU A 50 2.94 3.93 4.64
C LEU A 50 1.66 4.72 4.91
N GLY A 51 0.84 4.21 5.83
CA GLY A 51 -0.42 4.83 6.23
C GLY A 51 -0.20 6.15 6.96
N MET A 52 -0.80 7.23 6.47
CA MET A 52 -0.84 8.54 7.10
C MET A 52 -1.98 8.56 8.15
N PRO A 53 -1.68 8.67 9.46
CA PRO A 53 -2.71 8.66 10.49
C PRO A 53 -3.69 9.82 10.32
N PHE A 54 -5.00 9.52 10.40
CA PHE A 54 -6.07 10.50 10.30
C PHE A 54 -7.17 10.19 11.32
N THR A 55 -7.82 11.23 11.86
CA THR A 55 -8.80 11.12 12.94
C THR A 55 -10.10 10.43 12.54
N ASP A 56 -10.47 10.47 11.26
CA ASP A 56 -11.75 9.96 10.77
C ASP A 56 -11.57 8.89 9.65
N PRO A 57 -10.94 7.74 9.94
CA PRO A 57 -10.58 6.74 8.94
C PRO A 57 -11.77 5.85 8.53
N MET A 58 -12.68 6.38 7.72
CA MET A 58 -13.94 5.71 7.35
C MET A 58 -13.79 4.46 6.46
N ALA A 59 -12.70 4.34 5.71
CA ALA A 59 -12.47 3.24 4.77
C ALA A 59 -11.63 2.09 5.35
N ASP A 60 -11.05 2.29 6.54
CA ASP A 60 -10.10 1.36 7.13
C ASP A 60 -10.78 0.26 7.95
N GLY A 61 -10.22 -0.95 7.93
CA GLY A 61 -10.62 -2.02 8.83
C GLY A 61 -10.20 -1.75 10.28
N VAL A 62 -10.86 -2.41 11.24
CA VAL A 62 -10.65 -2.20 12.69
C VAL A 62 -9.18 -2.23 13.11
N ALA A 63 -8.38 -3.17 12.58
CA ALA A 63 -6.95 -3.27 12.90
C ALA A 63 -6.18 -1.98 12.54
N ILE A 64 -6.45 -1.40 11.37
CA ILE A 64 -5.80 -0.17 10.90
C ILE A 64 -6.33 1.04 11.66
N GLN A 65 -7.63 1.10 11.98
CA GLN A 65 -8.19 2.16 12.83
C GLN A 65 -7.49 2.21 14.20
N LEU A 66 -7.28 1.04 14.84
CA LEU A 66 -6.57 0.95 16.12
C LEU A 66 -5.10 1.35 16.01
N ALA A 67 -4.43 1.01 14.91
CA ALA A 67 -3.05 1.46 14.63
C ALA A 67 -2.95 2.97 14.48
N THR A 68 -3.90 3.56 13.75
CA THR A 68 -4.02 5.01 13.59
C THR A 68 -4.20 5.70 14.93
N LEU A 69 -5.05 5.17 15.82
CA LEU A 69 -5.21 5.71 17.18
C LEU A 69 -3.89 5.69 17.97
N ARG A 70 -3.17 4.55 18.00
CA ARG A 70 -1.87 4.45 18.67
C ARG A 70 -0.86 5.45 18.11
N ALA A 71 -0.80 5.60 16.79
CA ALA A 71 0.10 6.55 16.14
C ALA A 71 -0.24 8.01 16.49
N LEU A 72 -1.52 8.37 16.48
CA LEU A 72 -1.98 9.71 16.85
C LEU A 72 -1.72 10.00 18.34
N ASP A 73 -1.98 9.05 19.23
CA ASP A 73 -1.69 9.16 20.66
C ASP A 73 -0.18 9.30 20.94
N ALA A 74 0.67 8.67 20.11
CA ALA A 74 2.12 8.84 20.12
C ALA A 74 2.59 10.19 19.48
N GLY A 75 1.67 11.04 19.06
CA GLY A 75 1.94 12.37 18.52
C GLY A 75 2.46 12.35 17.07
N GLN A 76 2.08 11.36 16.27
CA GLN A 76 2.42 11.32 14.85
C GLN A 76 1.65 12.40 14.07
N THR A 77 2.31 12.98 13.07
CA THR A 77 1.73 13.98 12.17
C THR A 77 2.10 13.69 10.71
N LEU A 78 1.48 14.42 9.78
CA LEU A 78 1.86 14.37 8.37
C LEU A 78 3.32 14.81 8.15
N GLN A 79 3.78 15.88 8.82
CA GLN A 79 5.19 16.30 8.76
C GLN A 79 6.14 15.18 9.22
N LYS A 80 5.85 14.54 10.36
CA LYS A 80 6.66 13.42 10.88
C LYS A 80 6.62 12.23 9.93
N THR A 81 5.50 11.98 9.26
CA THR A 81 5.39 10.92 8.27
C THR A 81 6.30 11.18 7.07
N LEU A 82 6.33 12.41 6.54
CA LEU A 82 7.26 12.80 5.50
C LEU A 82 8.73 12.71 5.96
N GLN A 83 9.00 13.11 7.20
CA GLN A 83 10.32 12.98 7.82
C GLN A 83 10.78 11.51 7.87
N MET A 84 9.91 10.57 8.23
CA MET A 84 10.23 9.14 8.21
C MET A 84 10.63 8.66 6.80
N VAL A 85 9.98 9.17 5.74
CA VAL A 85 10.36 8.84 4.37
C VAL A 85 11.75 9.39 4.04
N SER A 86 12.03 10.64 4.39
CA SER A 86 13.38 11.22 4.22
C SER A 86 14.45 10.41 4.95
N GLU A 87 14.18 9.99 6.19
CA GLU A 87 15.10 9.18 6.99
C GLU A 87 15.26 7.76 6.47
N PHE A 88 14.21 7.16 5.90
CA PHE A 88 14.28 5.88 5.19
C PHE A 88 15.16 6.01 3.94
N ARG A 89 15.02 7.11 3.20
CA ARG A 89 15.78 7.35 1.98
C ARG A 89 17.27 7.52 2.23
N VAL A 90 17.72 7.90 3.43
CA VAL A 90 19.16 7.91 3.76
C VAL A 90 19.82 6.55 3.50
N ASP A 91 19.11 5.46 3.78
CA ASP A 91 19.65 4.09 3.70
C ASP A 91 19.13 3.31 2.48
N ASP A 92 17.92 3.60 1.98
CA ASP A 92 17.31 2.90 0.84
C ASP A 92 16.80 3.87 -0.25
N GLN A 93 17.47 3.83 -1.40
CA GLN A 93 17.17 4.67 -2.57
C GLN A 93 16.34 3.97 -3.65
N THR A 94 15.89 2.74 -3.44
CA THR A 94 15.33 1.87 -4.49
C THR A 94 13.97 1.27 -4.18
N THR A 95 13.64 1.04 -2.90
CA THR A 95 12.35 0.46 -2.50
C THR A 95 11.28 1.54 -2.56
N PRO A 96 10.24 1.39 -3.40
CA PRO A 96 9.20 2.42 -3.55
C PRO A 96 8.38 2.62 -2.27
N ILE A 97 8.09 3.87 -1.94
CA ILE A 97 7.23 4.28 -0.81
C ILE A 97 5.96 4.91 -1.37
N VAL A 98 4.82 4.34 -0.98
CA VAL A 98 3.49 4.84 -1.32
C VAL A 98 2.82 5.36 -0.05
N LEU A 99 2.45 6.63 0.00
CA LEU A 99 1.65 7.14 1.12
C LEU A 99 0.18 6.78 0.90
N MET A 100 -0.44 6.16 1.90
CA MET A 100 -1.86 5.83 1.89
C MET A 100 -2.59 6.65 2.94
N GLY A 101 -3.73 7.26 2.60
CA GLY A 101 -4.57 7.94 3.59
C GLY A 101 -5.71 8.72 2.96
N TYR A 102 -6.07 9.84 3.60
CA TYR A 102 -7.24 10.64 3.29
C TYR A 102 -6.85 12.04 2.80
N TYR A 103 -7.73 12.68 2.05
CA TYR A 103 -7.45 13.96 1.43
C TYR A 103 -7.40 15.12 2.45
N ASN A 104 -8.25 15.08 3.49
CA ASN A 104 -8.37 16.21 4.41
C ASN A 104 -7.04 16.65 5.08
N PRO A 105 -6.18 15.76 5.61
CA PRO A 105 -4.85 16.13 6.09
C PRO A 105 -3.99 16.87 5.05
N ILE A 106 -4.02 16.42 3.78
CA ILE A 106 -3.27 17.03 2.68
C ILE A 106 -3.84 18.42 2.36
N HIS A 107 -5.16 18.53 2.26
CA HIS A 107 -5.83 19.80 2.00
C HIS A 107 -5.51 20.84 3.11
N ARG A 108 -5.52 20.42 4.38
CA ARG A 108 -5.14 21.27 5.53
C ARG A 108 -3.66 21.65 5.54
N PHE A 109 -2.80 20.79 5.03
CA PHE A 109 -1.37 21.07 4.86
C PHE A 109 -1.10 22.06 3.71
N GLY A 110 -1.99 22.07 2.72
CA GLY A 110 -1.83 22.78 1.46
C GLY A 110 -1.26 21.84 0.40
N VAL A 111 -2.00 21.63 -0.68
CA VAL A 111 -1.68 20.66 -1.75
C VAL A 111 -0.30 20.90 -2.36
N GLU A 112 -0.01 22.14 -2.75
CA GLU A 112 1.29 22.48 -3.37
C GLU A 112 2.47 22.20 -2.43
N ALA A 113 2.34 22.61 -1.17
CA ALA A 113 3.35 22.38 -0.15
C ALA A 113 3.53 20.89 0.15
N PHE A 114 2.43 20.14 0.23
CA PHE A 114 2.46 18.69 0.44
C PHE A 114 3.16 17.99 -0.71
N VAL A 115 2.77 18.26 -1.97
CA VAL A 115 3.36 17.62 -3.15
C VAL A 115 4.85 17.92 -3.25
N ALA A 116 5.25 19.17 -3.00
CA ALA A 116 6.66 19.56 -2.98
C ALA A 116 7.46 18.80 -1.92
N GLN A 117 6.97 18.76 -0.67
CA GLN A 117 7.65 18.07 0.43
C GLN A 117 7.62 16.55 0.30
N ALA A 118 6.54 15.97 -0.23
CA ALA A 118 6.46 14.54 -0.51
C ALA A 118 7.50 14.13 -1.55
N LYS A 119 7.66 14.93 -2.62
CA LYS A 119 8.69 14.71 -3.63
C LYS A 119 10.09 14.84 -3.04
N GLU A 120 10.35 15.89 -2.26
CA GLU A 120 11.64 16.12 -1.61
C GLU A 120 12.00 14.98 -0.64
N ALA A 121 11.03 14.51 0.13
CA ALA A 121 11.21 13.38 1.04
C ALA A 121 11.47 12.05 0.31
N GLY A 122 11.12 11.95 -0.97
CA GLY A 122 11.32 10.76 -1.79
C GLY A 122 10.14 9.79 -1.79
N VAL A 123 8.91 10.30 -1.63
CA VAL A 123 7.66 9.56 -1.86
C VAL A 123 7.52 9.26 -3.36
N ASP A 124 7.13 8.02 -3.68
CA ASP A 124 7.00 7.56 -5.06
C ASP A 124 5.55 7.48 -5.52
N GLY A 125 4.59 7.30 -4.60
CA GLY A 125 3.18 7.27 -4.96
C GLY A 125 2.21 7.65 -3.84
N LEU A 126 0.95 7.88 -4.22
CA LEU A 126 -0.16 8.20 -3.32
C LEU A 126 -1.37 7.26 -3.55
N ILE A 127 -1.98 6.84 -2.46
CA ILE A 127 -3.32 6.22 -2.41
C ILE A 127 -4.19 7.10 -1.51
N ILE A 128 -5.13 7.83 -2.11
CA ILE A 128 -6.06 8.71 -1.37
C ILE A 128 -7.47 8.13 -1.48
N VAL A 129 -7.92 7.48 -0.40
CA VAL A 129 -9.08 6.58 -0.42
C VAL A 129 -10.42 7.30 -0.60
N ASP A 130 -10.48 8.58 -0.24
CA ASP A 130 -11.67 9.42 -0.26
C ASP A 130 -11.70 10.45 -1.42
N LEU A 131 -10.70 10.44 -2.31
CA LEU A 131 -10.64 11.35 -3.45
C LEU A 131 -11.00 10.62 -4.75
N PRO A 132 -12.22 10.76 -5.31
CA PRO A 132 -12.61 10.05 -6.52
C PRO A 132 -12.03 10.72 -7.79
N PRO A 133 -12.09 10.06 -8.96
CA PRO A 133 -11.54 10.58 -10.24
C PRO A 133 -12.14 11.93 -10.69
N GLU A 134 -13.34 12.27 -10.24
CA GLU A 134 -13.98 13.57 -10.51
C GLU A 134 -13.17 14.74 -9.93
N HIS A 135 -12.44 14.50 -8.84
CA HIS A 135 -11.65 15.50 -8.12
C HIS A 135 -10.15 15.37 -8.42
N ASP A 136 -9.77 14.78 -9.57
CA ASP A 136 -8.37 14.62 -9.99
C ASP A 136 -7.58 15.93 -10.01
N ALA A 137 -8.22 17.03 -10.37
CA ALA A 137 -7.59 18.35 -10.44
C ALA A 137 -7.09 18.84 -9.06
N GLU A 138 -7.67 18.33 -7.98
CA GLU A 138 -7.35 18.76 -6.61
C GLU A 138 -6.03 18.19 -6.09
N LEU A 139 -5.62 16.99 -6.53
CA LEU A 139 -4.40 16.36 -6.03
C LEU A 139 -3.72 15.42 -7.03
N ALA A 140 -4.48 14.58 -7.75
CA ALA A 140 -3.89 13.61 -8.67
C ALA A 140 -3.08 14.29 -9.78
N ALA A 141 -3.65 15.33 -10.42
CA ALA A 141 -2.98 16.11 -11.45
C ALA A 141 -1.68 16.79 -10.95
N PRO A 142 -1.66 17.57 -9.84
CA PRO A 142 -0.43 18.18 -9.35
C PRO A 142 0.61 17.16 -8.83
N ALA A 143 0.19 16.05 -8.23
CA ALA A 143 1.10 14.98 -7.78
C ALA A 143 1.83 14.35 -8.99
N GLN A 144 1.07 13.98 -10.03
CA GLN A 144 1.64 13.39 -11.25
C GLN A 144 2.54 14.37 -12.01
N ALA A 145 2.16 15.64 -12.10
CA ALA A 145 3.01 16.68 -12.68
C ALA A 145 4.36 16.82 -11.95
N SER A 146 4.39 16.44 -10.66
CA SER A 146 5.60 16.43 -9.84
C SER A 146 6.37 15.10 -9.92
N GLY A 147 5.86 14.09 -10.61
CA GLY A 147 6.48 12.77 -10.76
C GLY A 147 6.14 11.79 -9.63
N ILE A 148 5.07 12.04 -8.87
CA ILE A 148 4.53 11.12 -7.86
C ILE A 148 3.37 10.34 -8.51
N ASP A 149 3.46 9.01 -8.48
CA ASP A 149 2.41 8.14 -9.02
C ASP A 149 1.12 8.27 -8.19
N PHE A 150 -0.03 8.22 -8.86
CA PHE A 150 -1.35 8.20 -8.24
C PHE A 150 -1.99 6.83 -8.46
N ILE A 151 -2.05 6.03 -7.39
CA ILE A 151 -2.56 4.66 -7.38
C ILE A 151 -4.06 4.70 -7.13
N ARG A 152 -4.83 4.06 -8.01
CA ARG A 152 -6.29 4.00 -7.90
C ARG A 152 -6.75 2.65 -7.38
N LEU A 153 -7.76 2.70 -6.52
CA LEU A 153 -8.45 1.53 -6.03
C LEU A 153 -9.60 1.15 -6.99
N THR A 154 -9.77 -0.14 -7.18
CA THR A 154 -10.92 -0.74 -7.84
C THR A 154 -11.52 -1.80 -6.92
N THR A 155 -12.83 -2.00 -7.03
CA THR A 155 -13.61 -2.93 -6.21
C THR A 155 -14.40 -3.89 -7.11
N PRO A 156 -14.97 -4.98 -6.56
CA PRO A 156 -15.89 -5.82 -7.32
C PRO A 156 -17.07 -5.03 -7.92
N THR A 157 -17.51 -3.96 -7.24
CA THR A 157 -18.62 -3.09 -7.64
C THR A 157 -18.24 -2.04 -8.68
N THR A 158 -16.96 -1.86 -9.00
CA THR A 158 -16.54 -1.01 -10.11
C THR A 158 -16.84 -1.74 -11.42
N ASP A 159 -17.77 -1.23 -12.23
CA ASP A 159 -18.18 -1.86 -13.49
C ASP A 159 -17.33 -1.43 -14.69
N ASP A 160 -17.48 -2.14 -15.82
CA ASP A 160 -16.72 -1.88 -17.06
C ASP A 160 -16.98 -0.48 -17.64
N ALA A 161 -18.14 0.13 -17.34
CA ALA A 161 -18.45 1.49 -17.76
C ALA A 161 -17.68 2.53 -16.93
N ARG A 162 -17.46 2.26 -15.65
CA ARG A 162 -16.75 3.13 -14.71
C ARG A 162 -15.23 2.98 -14.77
N LEU A 163 -14.74 1.79 -15.12
CA LEU A 163 -13.31 1.48 -15.15
C LEU A 163 -12.46 2.47 -15.96
N PRO A 164 -12.83 2.86 -17.20
CA PRO A 164 -12.05 3.85 -17.96
C PRO A 164 -11.85 5.16 -17.21
N ARG A 165 -12.89 5.65 -16.50
CA ARG A 165 -12.80 6.89 -15.72
C ARG A 165 -11.92 6.73 -14.48
N VAL A 166 -12.00 5.59 -13.80
CA VAL A 166 -11.13 5.30 -12.65
C VAL A 166 -9.67 5.18 -13.09
N LEU A 167 -9.43 4.60 -14.26
CA LEU A 167 -8.08 4.29 -14.75
C LEU A 167 -7.40 5.45 -15.49
N GLU A 168 -8.14 6.46 -15.94
CA GLU A 168 -7.67 7.58 -16.78
C GLU A 168 -6.37 8.24 -16.28
N ARG A 169 -6.24 8.44 -14.96
CA ARG A 169 -5.04 9.00 -14.33
C ARG A 169 -4.38 8.04 -13.35
N SER A 170 -4.62 6.74 -13.48
CA SER A 170 -3.90 5.75 -12.68
C SER A 170 -2.44 5.65 -13.14
N SER A 171 -1.53 5.49 -12.19
CA SER A 171 -0.09 5.32 -12.43
C SER A 171 0.54 4.49 -11.32
N GLY A 172 1.75 3.98 -11.52
CA GLY A 172 2.36 2.98 -10.65
C GLY A 172 1.72 1.60 -10.82
N PHE A 173 0.61 1.36 -10.13
CA PHE A 173 -0.18 0.12 -10.23
C PHE A 173 -1.67 0.38 -9.96
N VAL A 174 -2.53 -0.59 -10.27
CA VAL A 174 -3.94 -0.61 -9.89
C VAL A 174 -4.11 -1.47 -8.65
N TYR A 175 -4.73 -0.91 -7.62
CA TYR A 175 -5.05 -1.65 -6.40
C TYR A 175 -6.45 -2.26 -6.55
N TYR A 176 -6.55 -3.59 -6.62
CA TYR A 176 -7.84 -4.28 -6.55
C TYR A 176 -8.13 -4.73 -5.11
N VAL A 177 -9.17 -4.13 -4.52
CA VAL A 177 -9.62 -4.47 -3.16
C VAL A 177 -10.58 -5.65 -3.24
N SER A 178 -10.10 -6.82 -2.85
CA SER A 178 -10.87 -8.06 -2.88
C SER A 178 -11.76 -8.18 -1.63
N VAL A 179 -12.88 -7.44 -1.59
CA VAL A 179 -13.77 -7.45 -0.41
C VAL A 179 -14.34 -8.86 -0.18
N ALA A 180 -14.00 -9.46 0.95
CA ALA A 180 -14.79 -10.55 1.52
C ALA A 180 -16.00 -9.94 2.23
N GLY A 181 -17.21 -10.23 1.75
CA GLY A 181 -18.45 -10.02 2.49
C GLY A 181 -18.86 -8.56 2.73
N VAL A 182 -19.54 -7.97 1.76
CA VAL A 182 -20.65 -7.06 2.08
C VAL A 182 -21.92 -7.85 1.75
N THR A 183 -22.57 -8.33 2.81
CA THR A 183 -23.81 -9.13 2.84
C THR A 183 -23.77 -10.52 2.19
N GLY A 184 -23.72 -11.57 3.02
CA GLY A 184 -24.20 -12.93 2.70
C GLY A 184 -23.35 -13.82 1.80
N ALA A 185 -22.39 -13.29 1.04
CA ALA A 185 -21.44 -14.06 0.25
C ALA A 185 -20.13 -14.27 1.02
N GLY A 186 -19.62 -15.50 1.06
CA GLY A 186 -18.38 -15.87 1.74
C GLY A 186 -17.14 -15.08 1.27
N SER A 187 -15.99 -15.44 1.84
CA SER A 187 -14.68 -14.92 1.43
C SER A 187 -14.52 -14.91 -0.10
N ALA A 188 -13.94 -13.85 -0.66
CA ALA A 188 -13.63 -13.78 -2.09
C ALA A 188 -12.84 -15.03 -2.50
N THR A 189 -13.40 -15.82 -3.41
CA THR A 189 -12.76 -17.05 -3.88
C THR A 189 -11.69 -16.73 -4.92
N THR A 190 -10.78 -17.68 -5.15
CA THR A 190 -9.71 -17.57 -6.15
C THR A 190 -10.28 -17.31 -7.55
N GLU A 191 -11.46 -17.84 -7.86
CA GLU A 191 -12.18 -17.62 -9.12
C GLU A 191 -12.58 -16.16 -9.29
N HIS A 192 -13.21 -15.54 -8.28
CA HIS A 192 -13.61 -14.13 -8.34
C HIS A 192 -12.42 -13.19 -8.55
N VAL A 193 -11.28 -13.49 -7.92
CA VAL A 193 -10.04 -12.72 -8.10
C VAL A 193 -9.52 -12.88 -9.54
N THR A 194 -9.53 -14.11 -10.07
CA THR A 194 -9.10 -14.40 -11.44
C THR A 194 -9.94 -13.65 -12.47
N GLU A 195 -11.26 -13.69 -12.33
CA GLU A 195 -12.19 -12.98 -13.21
C GLU A 195 -12.01 -11.46 -13.14
N ALA A 196 -11.82 -10.92 -11.93
CA ALA A 196 -11.59 -9.49 -11.74
C ALA A 196 -10.29 -9.02 -12.39
N ILE A 197 -9.20 -9.79 -12.24
CA ILE A 197 -7.92 -9.48 -12.90
C ILE A 197 -8.07 -9.54 -14.41
N ALA A 198 -8.71 -10.58 -14.95
CA ALA A 198 -8.96 -10.71 -16.38
C ALA A 198 -9.81 -9.53 -16.92
N ARG A 199 -10.76 -9.04 -16.13
CA ARG A 199 -11.55 -7.84 -16.44
C ARG A 199 -10.70 -6.58 -16.46
N LEU A 200 -9.96 -6.30 -15.39
CA LEU A 200 -9.09 -5.12 -15.29
C LEU A 200 -8.06 -5.06 -16.43
N ARG A 201 -7.50 -6.21 -16.82
CA ARG A 201 -6.55 -6.33 -17.94
C ARG A 201 -7.10 -5.89 -19.30
N ARG A 202 -8.42 -5.86 -19.49
CA ARG A 202 -9.01 -5.31 -20.72
C ARG A 202 -8.96 -3.78 -20.79
N HIS A 203 -8.73 -3.13 -19.65
CA HIS A 203 -8.78 -1.68 -19.52
C HIS A 203 -7.43 -1.03 -19.17
N THR A 204 -6.43 -1.80 -18.76
CA THR A 204 -5.11 -1.26 -18.41
C THR A 204 -3.97 -2.28 -18.56
N ASP A 205 -2.79 -1.76 -18.90
CA ASP A 205 -1.51 -2.48 -18.89
C ASP A 205 -0.73 -2.29 -17.58
N LEU A 206 -1.22 -1.44 -16.66
CA LEU A 206 -0.59 -1.22 -15.36
C LEU A 206 -0.54 -2.54 -14.56
N PRO A 207 0.49 -2.73 -13.72
CA PRO A 207 0.49 -3.83 -12.77
C PRO A 207 -0.78 -3.82 -11.90
N ILE A 208 -1.31 -5.00 -11.60
CA ILE A 208 -2.49 -5.17 -10.74
C ILE A 208 -2.02 -5.80 -9.43
N SER A 209 -2.14 -5.05 -8.34
CA SER A 209 -1.90 -5.53 -6.98
C SER A 209 -3.22 -5.85 -6.31
N VAL A 210 -3.33 -7.02 -5.69
CA VAL A 210 -4.55 -7.45 -5.00
C VAL A 210 -4.31 -7.40 -3.50
N GLY A 211 -5.20 -6.71 -2.80
CA GLY A 211 -5.20 -6.60 -1.35
C GLY A 211 -6.57 -6.92 -0.77
N PHE A 212 -6.59 -7.57 0.40
CA PHE A 212 -7.65 -7.65 1.43
C PHE A 212 -7.61 -9.03 2.11
N GLY A 213 -7.48 -9.06 3.44
CA GLY A 213 -7.61 -10.29 4.23
C GLY A 213 -6.47 -11.31 4.11
N ILE A 214 -5.36 -10.99 3.44
CA ILE A 214 -4.18 -11.86 3.34
C ILE A 214 -3.40 -11.81 4.66
N ARG A 215 -3.17 -12.97 5.25
CA ARG A 215 -2.54 -13.11 6.58
C ARG A 215 -1.44 -14.17 6.63
N THR A 216 -1.40 -15.11 5.70
CA THR A 216 -0.43 -16.20 5.69
C THR A 216 0.37 -16.28 4.39
N PRO A 217 1.56 -16.89 4.41
CA PRO A 217 2.36 -17.13 3.20
C PRO A 217 1.60 -17.89 2.11
N GLU A 218 0.74 -18.85 2.47
CA GLU A 218 -0.04 -19.66 1.53
C GLU A 218 -1.10 -18.81 0.81
N GLN A 219 -1.77 -17.92 1.55
CA GLN A 219 -2.71 -16.96 0.97
C GLN A 219 -1.99 -15.98 0.05
N ALA A 220 -0.82 -15.48 0.47
CA ALA A 220 0.00 -14.60 -0.36
C ALA A 220 0.45 -15.30 -1.64
N ALA A 221 0.92 -16.56 -1.56
CA ALA A 221 1.29 -17.36 -2.71
C ALA A 221 0.12 -17.61 -3.67
N ALA A 222 -1.08 -17.85 -3.15
CA ALA A 222 -2.28 -18.04 -3.96
C ALA A 222 -2.61 -16.81 -4.81
N ILE A 223 -2.50 -15.61 -4.24
CA ILE A 223 -2.73 -14.36 -4.96
C ILE A 223 -1.55 -14.04 -5.90
N ALA A 224 -0.31 -14.29 -5.48
CA ALA A 224 0.89 -14.08 -6.30
C ALA A 224 0.89 -14.88 -7.61
N ARG A 225 0.22 -16.04 -7.65
CA ARG A 225 0.00 -16.81 -8.89
C ARG A 225 -0.88 -16.10 -9.91
N LEU A 226 -1.74 -15.19 -9.47
CA LEU A 226 -2.77 -14.56 -10.30
C LEU A 226 -2.48 -13.09 -10.62
N ALA A 227 -1.93 -12.35 -9.65
CA ALA A 227 -1.75 -10.90 -9.70
C ALA A 227 -0.27 -10.50 -9.77
N ASP A 228 0.04 -9.28 -10.22
CA ASP A 228 1.42 -8.78 -10.25
C ASP A 228 1.93 -8.35 -8.88
N GLY A 229 1.03 -8.08 -7.94
CA GLY A 229 1.36 -7.71 -6.57
C GLY A 229 0.36 -8.28 -5.57
N VAL A 230 0.85 -8.52 -4.36
CA VAL A 230 0.09 -9.00 -3.20
C VAL A 230 0.21 -7.97 -2.10
N VAL A 231 -0.91 -7.39 -1.64
CA VAL A 231 -0.90 -6.38 -0.59
C VAL A 231 -1.26 -6.98 0.76
N VAL A 232 -0.40 -6.76 1.76
CA VAL A 232 -0.57 -7.25 3.13
C VAL A 232 -0.42 -6.12 4.14
N GLY A 233 -1.51 -5.77 4.81
CA GLY A 233 -1.54 -4.72 5.84
C GLY A 233 -1.90 -5.24 7.22
N SER A 234 -3.18 -5.59 7.44
CA SER A 234 -3.70 -5.90 8.78
C SER A 234 -2.90 -6.97 9.53
N ALA A 235 -2.33 -7.97 8.85
CA ALA A 235 -1.52 -9.00 9.49
C ALA A 235 -0.20 -8.45 10.07
N LEU A 236 0.43 -7.48 9.41
CA LEU A 236 1.63 -6.80 9.91
C LEU A 236 1.27 -5.85 11.06
N VAL A 237 0.19 -5.08 10.90
CA VAL A 237 -0.34 -4.21 11.96
C VAL A 237 -0.70 -4.99 13.23
N ASP A 238 -1.27 -6.18 13.10
CA ASP A 238 -1.61 -7.03 14.24
C ASP A 238 -0.35 -7.50 15.00
N LYS A 239 0.80 -7.66 14.32
CA LYS A 239 2.07 -7.97 14.99
C LYS A 239 2.52 -6.82 15.89
N ILE A 240 2.29 -5.58 15.47
CA ILE A 240 2.56 -4.40 16.30
C ILE A 240 1.59 -4.36 17.48
N ALA A 241 0.29 -4.55 17.23
CA ALA A 241 -0.75 -4.47 18.25
C ALA A 241 -0.61 -5.52 19.37
N THR A 242 -0.05 -6.69 19.07
CA THR A 242 0.12 -7.80 20.02
C THR A 242 1.50 -7.83 20.68
N ALA A 243 2.41 -6.95 20.28
CA ALA A 243 3.73 -6.87 20.87
C ALA A 243 3.70 -6.26 22.27
N GLN A 244 4.54 -6.80 23.16
CA GLN A 244 4.73 -6.37 24.54
C GLN A 244 5.94 -5.42 24.69
N SER A 245 6.78 -5.30 23.66
CA SER A 245 7.89 -4.34 23.61
C SER A 245 8.13 -3.84 22.19
N PRO A 246 8.82 -2.68 22.02
CA PRO A 246 9.27 -2.19 20.73
C PRO A 246 10.06 -3.21 19.90
N GLU A 247 10.95 -3.96 20.53
CA GLU A 247 11.78 -4.98 19.89
C GLU A 247 10.91 -6.12 19.36
N GLN A 248 9.96 -6.60 20.17
CA GLN A 248 9.02 -7.64 19.74
C GLN A 248 8.14 -7.18 18.57
N ALA A 249 7.76 -5.90 18.53
CA ALA A 249 6.99 -5.34 17.41
C ALA A 249 7.81 -5.38 16.12
N VAL A 250 9.07 -4.91 16.17
CA VAL A 250 9.99 -4.94 15.02
C VAL A 250 10.22 -6.37 14.54
N ASP A 251 10.65 -7.26 15.43
CA ASP A 251 10.96 -8.65 15.09
C ASP A 251 9.73 -9.38 14.55
N GLY A 252 8.56 -9.15 15.15
CA GLY A 252 7.30 -9.78 14.75
C GLY A 252 6.86 -9.37 13.34
N VAL A 253 6.97 -8.09 13.00
CA VAL A 253 6.64 -7.58 11.66
C VAL A 253 7.63 -8.09 10.63
N LEU A 254 8.93 -7.96 10.88
CA LEU A 254 9.96 -8.34 9.91
C LEU A 254 10.00 -9.86 9.68
N THR A 255 9.78 -10.67 10.72
CA THR A 255 9.67 -12.13 10.58
C THR A 255 8.46 -12.53 9.73
N LEU A 256 7.30 -11.89 9.95
CA LEU A 256 6.11 -12.16 9.15
C LEU A 256 6.30 -11.71 7.70
N CYS A 257 6.88 -10.53 7.48
CA CYS A 257 7.22 -10.03 6.15
C CYS A 257 8.13 -11.02 5.40
N ALA A 258 9.17 -11.53 6.04
CA ALA A 258 10.07 -12.52 5.45
C ALA A 258 9.33 -13.82 5.06
N ALA A 259 8.47 -14.33 5.94
CA ALA A 259 7.66 -15.51 5.64
C ALA A 259 6.70 -15.30 4.45
N LEU A 260 6.06 -14.13 4.39
CA LEU A 260 5.20 -13.75 3.26
C LEU A 260 6.00 -13.61 1.96
N ALA A 261 7.17 -12.99 2.01
CA ALA A 261 8.05 -12.81 0.87
C ALA A 261 8.49 -14.16 0.29
N GLU A 262 8.84 -15.12 1.13
CA GLU A 262 9.16 -16.49 0.70
C GLU A 262 7.96 -17.18 0.03
N GLY A 263 6.75 -17.00 0.56
CA GLY A 263 5.52 -17.49 -0.08
C GLY A 263 5.29 -16.89 -1.46
N VAL A 264 5.50 -15.57 -1.61
CA VAL A 264 5.34 -14.84 -2.88
C VAL A 264 6.41 -15.26 -3.90
N ARG A 265 7.67 -15.39 -3.49
CA ARG A 265 8.80 -15.75 -4.36
C ARG A 265 8.64 -17.13 -4.98
N HIS A 266 8.20 -18.11 -4.19
CA HIS A 266 8.02 -19.49 -4.66
C HIS A 266 6.68 -19.75 -5.36
N ALA A 267 5.78 -18.77 -5.42
CA ALA A 267 4.42 -18.96 -5.91
C ALA A 267 4.34 -19.41 -7.38
N ARG A 268 5.27 -18.95 -8.22
CA ARG A 268 5.29 -19.16 -9.68
C ARG A 268 6.41 -20.07 -10.17
N ILE A 269 7.23 -20.58 -9.25
CA ILE A 269 8.28 -21.55 -9.56
C ILE A 269 7.61 -22.93 -9.56
N SER A 270 7.23 -23.39 -10.75
CA SER A 270 6.75 -24.74 -11.04
C SER A 270 7.83 -25.59 -11.68
#